data_AF-A0A437N5V2-F1
#
_entry.id   AF-A0A437N5V2-F1
#
_cell.length_a   1.000
_cell.length_b   1.000
_cell.length_c   1.000
_cell.angle_alpha   90.00
_cell.angle_beta   90.00
_cell.angle_gamma   90.00
#
_symmetry.space_group_name_H-M   'P 1'
#
loop_
_entity.id
_entity.type
_entity.pdbx_description
1 polymer ?
#
loop_
_entity_poly.entity_id
_entity_poly.type
_entity_poly.pdbx_seq_one_letter_code
_entity_poly.pdbx_strand_id
1 'polypeptide(L)'
;MQGFKAKAGRKSLKLSLGAVAVVGAFSAFTIPAQADVKTGVDAWSRGDYATALREWQPYADKGDADALFNLGQAYKLGRGVPQDMVKAEMLYAKAAAKGHAQAGDNYGLLLYQRGEKTAALPYLRAGADRGNSSALYLMGLSYFNADGVSKDWVRAYALESLAAQPHADVPALGVAQQALTQMDQYIPMEDRQRGIALASELATQIEANRNRLATATALGTPVAMAPAVKAPTPAARPAARMAPPEAVNQPAPEAVQLATPTKAEPAPKPAPVKAETKAPVLAKVEAKVPVKAEAPEAPRAPAEKPVAPKPVAKPAPALAAGSWKLQLGAFGVAANADALWGKVKALPQVAGHARQNVPSGKVNRLLAAGYSEDAAHSACSQLSAKGISCLAVKE
;
A
#
# COMPACT_ATOMS: atom_id res chain seq x y z
N MET A 1 -70.74 -1.59 40.25
CA MET A 1 -70.88 -1.25 41.68
C MET A 1 -71.17 -2.52 42.46
N GLN A 2 -70.61 -2.63 43.67
CA GLN A 2 -70.81 -3.70 44.68
C GLN A 2 -70.17 -5.06 44.29
N GLY A 3 -69.17 -5.64 44.96
CA GLY A 3 -68.62 -5.45 46.29
C GLY A 3 -69.18 -6.50 47.24
N PHE A 4 -68.44 -7.58 47.55
CA PHE A 4 -68.49 -8.22 48.87
C PHE A 4 -67.23 -9.03 49.17
N LYS A 5 -66.70 -8.80 50.37
CA LYS A 5 -65.53 -9.42 51.00
C LYS A 5 -65.92 -10.76 51.63
N ALA A 6 -64.96 -11.68 51.80
CA ALA A 6 -64.61 -12.25 53.11
C ALA A 6 -63.46 -13.27 53.05
N LYS A 7 -62.43 -13.01 53.88
CA LYS A 7 -61.69 -13.88 54.83
C LYS A 7 -61.40 -15.34 54.47
N ALA A 8 -60.37 -16.01 54.95
CA ALA A 8 -59.09 -15.72 55.60
C ALA A 8 -58.53 -17.13 55.91
N GLY A 9 -57.31 -17.45 55.49
CA GLY A 9 -56.68 -18.74 55.77
C GLY A 9 -55.17 -18.58 55.91
N ARG A 10 -54.76 -18.06 57.07
CA ARG A 10 -53.35 -17.89 57.45
C ARG A 10 -52.81 -19.25 57.87
N LYS A 11 -51.88 -19.82 57.11
CA LYS A 11 -50.94 -20.84 57.63
C LYS A 11 -49.52 -20.38 57.32
N SER A 12 -48.89 -19.90 58.38
CA SER A 12 -47.49 -19.53 58.47
C SER A 12 -46.64 -20.80 58.37
N LEU A 13 -45.87 -20.96 57.29
CA LEU A 13 -44.77 -21.91 57.26
C LEU A 13 -43.47 -21.13 57.15
N LYS A 14 -42.77 -21.04 58.29
CA LYS A 14 -41.41 -20.50 58.39
C LYS A 14 -40.50 -21.48 57.66
N LEU A 15 -39.97 -21.11 56.50
CA LEU A 15 -38.83 -21.79 55.91
C LEU A 15 -37.59 -20.93 56.17
N SER A 16 -36.74 -21.45 57.05
CA SER A 16 -35.43 -20.95 57.43
C SER A 16 -34.54 -20.74 56.22
N LEU A 17 -33.95 -19.55 56.13
CA LEU A 17 -32.79 -19.23 55.29
C LEU A 17 -31.64 -20.18 55.66
N GLY A 18 -31.43 -21.22 54.86
CA GLY A 18 -30.16 -21.93 54.77
C GLY A 18 -29.29 -21.22 53.75
N ALA A 19 -28.40 -20.35 54.21
CA ALA A 19 -27.38 -19.73 53.37
C ALA A 19 -26.37 -20.79 52.92
N VAL A 20 -26.56 -21.37 51.73
CA VAL A 20 -25.51 -22.10 51.03
C VAL A 20 -24.73 -21.06 50.22
N ALA A 21 -23.68 -20.53 50.82
CA ALA A 21 -22.66 -19.76 50.12
C ALA A 21 -21.91 -20.71 49.18
N VAL A 22 -22.38 -20.84 47.94
CA VAL A 22 -21.59 -21.40 46.85
C VAL A 22 -20.50 -20.38 46.55
N VAL A 23 -19.35 -20.53 47.20
CA VAL A 23 -18.09 -19.90 46.78
C VAL A 23 -17.73 -20.55 45.44
N GLY A 24 -18.32 -20.04 44.36
CA GLY A 24 -17.93 -20.36 43.01
C GLY A 24 -16.50 -19.86 42.81
N ALA A 25 -15.54 -20.77 42.93
CA ALA A 25 -14.18 -20.55 42.46
C ALA A 25 -14.24 -20.34 40.94
N PHE A 26 -14.41 -19.08 40.52
CA PHE A 26 -14.15 -18.65 39.16
C PHE A 26 -12.65 -18.85 38.93
N SER A 27 -12.30 -20.05 38.47
CA SER A 27 -11.00 -20.32 37.88
C SER A 27 -10.90 -19.36 36.70
N ALA A 28 -10.03 -18.37 36.82
CA ALA A 28 -9.64 -17.52 35.70
C ALA A 28 -9.01 -18.44 34.65
N PHE A 29 -9.81 -18.88 33.68
CA PHE A 29 -9.28 -19.39 32.43
C PHE A 29 -8.56 -18.20 31.79
N THR A 30 -7.25 -18.13 32.01
CA THR A 30 -6.38 -17.32 31.19
C THR A 30 -6.47 -17.93 29.80
N ILE A 31 -7.25 -17.30 28.93
CA ILE A 31 -7.17 -17.56 27.50
C ILE A 31 -5.70 -17.29 27.16
N PRO A 32 -4.94 -18.27 26.63
CA PRO A 32 -3.56 -18.00 26.26
C PRO A 32 -3.59 -16.80 25.31
N ALA A 33 -2.86 -15.75 25.67
CA ALA A 33 -2.62 -14.65 24.77
C ALA A 33 -2.13 -15.27 23.46
N GLN A 34 -2.82 -14.96 22.36
CA GLN A 34 -2.38 -15.34 21.02
C GLN A 34 -0.87 -15.14 20.93
N ALA A 35 -0.19 -16.16 20.44
CA ALA A 35 1.26 -16.24 20.30
C ALA A 35 1.75 -15.07 19.43
N ASP A 36 1.95 -13.91 20.06
CA ASP A 36 1.89 -12.63 19.35
C ASP A 36 3.24 -12.29 18.69
N VAL A 37 3.24 -12.18 17.36
CA VAL A 37 4.37 -11.71 16.54
C VAL A 37 4.74 -10.24 16.76
N LYS A 38 3.98 -9.52 17.59
CA LYS A 38 4.12 -8.10 17.89
C LYS A 38 5.49 -7.73 18.42
N THR A 39 6.13 -8.55 19.25
CA THR A 39 7.50 -8.24 19.73
C THR A 39 8.44 -8.04 18.55
N GLY A 40 8.33 -8.89 17.52
CA GLY A 40 9.09 -8.73 16.28
C GLY A 40 8.65 -7.52 15.46
N VAL A 41 7.33 -7.23 15.39
CA VAL A 41 6.80 -6.01 14.71
C VAL A 41 7.28 -4.72 15.38
N ASP A 42 7.30 -4.69 16.70
CA ASP A 42 7.81 -3.57 17.50
C ASP A 42 9.31 -3.38 17.26
N ALA A 43 10.09 -4.46 17.22
CA ALA A 43 11.51 -4.41 16.90
C ALA A 43 11.75 -3.89 15.46
N TRP A 44 11.01 -4.42 14.49
CA TRP A 44 11.05 -3.98 13.09
C TRP A 44 10.75 -2.49 12.95
N SER A 45 9.73 -2.00 13.66
CA SER A 45 9.32 -0.59 13.65
C SER A 45 10.37 0.36 14.24
N ARG A 46 11.30 -0.15 15.05
CA ARG A 46 12.47 0.59 15.55
C ARG A 46 13.71 0.44 14.67
N GLY A 47 13.64 -0.34 13.59
CA GLY A 47 14.78 -0.64 12.72
C GLY A 47 15.69 -1.77 13.23
N ASP A 48 15.33 -2.44 14.33
CA ASP A 48 16.06 -3.60 14.83
C ASP A 48 15.60 -4.87 14.11
N TYR A 49 16.04 -4.99 12.86
CA TYR A 49 15.64 -6.09 11.99
C TYR A 49 16.19 -7.44 12.46
N ALA A 50 17.37 -7.47 13.08
CA ALA A 50 17.96 -8.70 13.59
C ALA A 50 17.12 -9.29 14.73
N THR A 51 16.68 -8.45 15.68
CA THR A 51 15.73 -8.89 16.72
C THR A 51 14.40 -9.28 16.10
N ALA A 52 13.83 -8.48 15.18
CA ALA A 52 12.56 -8.82 14.54
C ALA A 52 12.55 -10.23 13.93
N LEU A 53 13.60 -10.55 13.17
CA LEU A 53 13.79 -11.88 12.57
C LEU A 53 13.90 -12.98 13.61
N ARG A 54 14.70 -12.76 14.67
CA ARG A 54 14.86 -13.72 15.77
C ARG A 54 13.53 -13.98 16.49
N GLU A 55 12.72 -12.95 16.71
CA GLU A 55 11.41 -13.08 17.36
C GLU A 55 10.39 -13.79 16.45
N TRP A 56 10.38 -13.52 15.13
CA TRP A 56 9.43 -14.15 14.22
C TRP A 56 9.75 -15.60 13.89
N GLN A 57 11.04 -15.99 13.87
CA GLN A 57 11.47 -17.31 13.41
C GLN A 57 10.77 -18.48 14.14
N PRO A 58 10.67 -18.52 15.49
CA PRO A 58 10.02 -19.62 16.19
C PRO A 58 8.52 -19.78 15.88
N TYR A 59 7.82 -18.68 15.57
CA TYR A 59 6.41 -18.71 15.18
C TYR A 59 6.27 -19.17 13.72
N ALA A 60 7.13 -18.68 12.82
CA ALA A 60 7.16 -19.10 11.43
C ALA A 60 7.48 -20.61 11.29
N ASP A 61 8.37 -21.14 12.13
CA ASP A 61 8.69 -22.57 12.19
C ASP A 61 7.48 -23.43 12.60
N LYS A 62 6.57 -22.86 13.41
CA LYS A 62 5.28 -23.47 13.78
C LYS A 62 4.18 -23.22 12.73
N GLY A 63 4.49 -22.51 11.65
CA GLY A 63 3.58 -22.21 10.56
C GLY A 63 2.60 -21.06 10.86
N ASP A 64 2.93 -20.19 11.80
CA ASP A 64 2.18 -18.96 12.05
C ASP A 64 2.17 -18.07 10.80
N ALA A 65 0.97 -17.66 10.37
CA ALA A 65 0.80 -17.03 9.07
C ALA A 65 1.34 -15.59 9.06
N ASP A 66 1.23 -14.86 10.16
CA ASP A 66 1.73 -13.49 10.30
C ASP A 66 3.26 -13.47 10.36
N ALA A 67 3.86 -14.41 11.10
CA ALA A 67 5.31 -14.57 11.18
C ALA A 67 5.90 -14.95 9.81
N LEU A 68 5.27 -15.89 9.10
CA LEU A 68 5.67 -16.27 7.74
C LEU A 68 5.61 -15.06 6.79
N PHE A 69 4.54 -14.28 6.84
CA PHE A 69 4.43 -13.05 6.05
C PHE A 69 5.52 -12.03 6.39
N ASN A 70 5.75 -11.78 7.68
CA ASN A 70 6.76 -10.83 8.16
C ASN A 70 8.19 -11.22 7.74
N LEU A 71 8.54 -12.52 7.84
CA LEU A 71 9.80 -13.02 7.30
C LEU A 71 9.87 -12.85 5.77
N GLY A 72 8.76 -13.11 5.05
CA GLY A 72 8.67 -12.88 3.61
C GLY A 72 8.98 -11.43 3.23
N GLN A 73 8.43 -10.48 3.99
CA GLN A 73 8.72 -9.05 3.83
C GLN A 73 10.19 -8.72 4.07
N ALA A 74 10.83 -9.34 5.06
CA ALA A 74 12.26 -9.16 5.34
C ALA A 74 13.14 -9.59 4.17
N TYR A 75 12.87 -10.77 3.58
CA TYR A 75 13.58 -11.25 2.39
C TYR A 75 13.28 -10.43 1.14
N LYS A 76 12.04 -9.98 0.94
CA LYS A 76 11.68 -9.09 -0.18
C LYS A 76 12.44 -7.77 -0.12
N LEU A 77 12.61 -7.20 1.07
CA LEU A 77 13.21 -5.89 1.29
C LEU A 77 14.72 -5.92 1.58
N GLY A 78 15.30 -7.10 1.79
CA GLY A 78 16.70 -7.25 2.22
C GLY A 78 17.00 -6.61 3.58
N ARG A 79 16.05 -6.67 4.53
CA ARG A 79 16.16 -6.04 5.85
C ARG A 79 16.51 -7.07 6.91
N GLY A 80 17.71 -6.95 7.50
CA GLY A 80 18.25 -7.92 8.46
C GLY A 80 18.70 -9.25 7.84
N VAL A 81 18.39 -9.48 6.55
CA VAL A 81 18.82 -10.61 5.71
C VAL A 81 19.15 -10.10 4.31
N PRO A 82 20.00 -10.79 3.53
CA PRO A 82 20.14 -10.51 2.10
C PRO A 82 18.79 -10.60 1.38
N GLN A 83 18.59 -9.73 0.39
CA GLN A 83 17.38 -9.76 -0.42
C GLN A 83 17.28 -11.08 -1.20
N ASP A 84 16.14 -11.76 -1.10
CA ASP A 84 15.87 -13.01 -1.78
C ASP A 84 14.37 -13.09 -2.15
N MET A 85 14.06 -12.78 -3.41
CA MET A 85 12.69 -12.78 -3.90
C MET A 85 12.08 -14.18 -3.96
N VAL A 86 12.90 -15.22 -4.21
CA VAL A 86 12.43 -16.61 -4.27
C VAL A 86 12.00 -17.08 -2.88
N LYS A 87 12.81 -16.78 -1.87
CA LYS A 87 12.47 -17.10 -0.48
C LYS A 87 11.29 -16.30 0.03
N ALA A 88 11.19 -15.01 -0.32
CA ALA A 88 10.03 -14.19 0.00
C ALA A 88 8.74 -14.77 -0.59
N GLU A 89 8.77 -15.16 -1.86
CA GLU A 89 7.63 -15.79 -2.53
C GLU A 89 7.20 -17.09 -1.83
N MET A 90 8.14 -17.98 -1.52
CA MET A 90 7.83 -19.23 -0.81
C MET A 90 7.17 -18.97 0.56
N LEU A 91 7.62 -17.93 1.27
CA LEU A 91 7.04 -17.53 2.56
C LEU A 91 5.63 -16.95 2.38
N TYR A 92 5.41 -16.10 1.37
CA TYR A 92 4.08 -15.61 1.04
C TYR A 92 3.12 -16.73 0.65
N ALA A 93 3.56 -17.69 -0.17
CA ALA A 93 2.74 -18.84 -0.56
C ALA A 93 2.31 -19.67 0.67
N LYS A 94 3.24 -19.92 1.61
CA LYS A 94 2.94 -20.63 2.86
C LYS A 94 1.96 -19.86 3.75
N ALA A 95 2.19 -18.56 3.94
CA ALA A 95 1.30 -17.69 4.72
C ALA A 95 -0.09 -17.59 4.08
N ALA A 96 -0.17 -17.46 2.76
CA ALA A 96 -1.42 -17.43 2.00
C ALA A 96 -2.21 -18.75 2.15
N ALA A 97 -1.53 -19.90 2.09
CA ALA A 97 -2.14 -21.22 2.32
C ALA A 97 -2.70 -21.38 3.75
N LYS A 98 -2.25 -20.54 4.70
CA LYS A 98 -2.76 -20.45 6.06
C LYS A 98 -3.81 -19.35 6.25
N GLY A 99 -4.21 -18.66 5.17
CA GLY A 99 -5.25 -17.63 5.19
C GLY A 99 -4.75 -16.21 5.40
N HIS A 100 -3.43 -15.95 5.40
CA HIS A 100 -2.91 -14.60 5.55
C HIS A 100 -3.24 -13.73 4.31
N ALA A 101 -4.17 -12.79 4.48
CA ALA A 101 -4.72 -11.96 3.41
C ALA A 101 -3.65 -11.24 2.58
N GLN A 102 -2.77 -10.46 3.21
CA GLN A 102 -1.74 -9.69 2.49
C GLN A 102 -0.68 -10.58 1.84
N ALA A 103 -0.50 -11.81 2.34
CA ALA A 103 0.43 -12.76 1.74
C ALA A 103 -0.19 -13.35 0.47
N GLY A 104 -1.49 -13.64 0.49
CA GLY A 104 -2.26 -13.99 -0.68
C GLY A 104 -2.20 -12.92 -1.76
N ASP A 105 -2.37 -11.65 -1.40
CA ASP A 105 -2.28 -10.54 -2.36
C ASP A 105 -0.90 -10.46 -3.03
N ASN A 106 0.17 -10.52 -2.22
CA ASN A 106 1.55 -10.52 -2.74
C ASN A 106 1.82 -11.74 -3.62
N TYR A 107 1.38 -12.92 -3.20
CA TYR A 107 1.61 -14.16 -3.95
C TYR A 107 0.84 -14.18 -5.26
N GLY A 108 -0.43 -13.76 -5.26
CA GLY A 108 -1.25 -13.59 -6.46
C GLY A 108 -0.63 -12.61 -7.45
N LEU A 109 -0.11 -11.48 -6.97
CA LEU A 109 0.60 -10.51 -7.81
C LEU A 109 1.85 -11.13 -8.46
N LEU A 110 2.66 -11.87 -7.69
CA LEU A 110 3.87 -12.53 -8.20
C LEU A 110 3.53 -13.60 -9.26
N LEU A 111 2.50 -14.41 -9.03
CA LEU A 111 2.00 -15.39 -9.99
C LEU A 111 1.57 -14.72 -11.30
N TYR A 112 0.81 -13.62 -11.19
CA TYR A 112 0.32 -12.91 -12.36
C TYR A 112 1.47 -12.30 -13.19
N GLN A 113 2.43 -11.66 -12.53
CA GLN A 113 3.58 -11.01 -13.17
C GLN A 113 4.47 -11.98 -13.94
N ARG A 114 4.57 -13.25 -13.50
CA ARG A 114 5.34 -14.28 -14.21
C ARG A 114 4.53 -15.06 -15.26
N GLY A 115 3.28 -14.67 -15.50
CA GLY A 115 2.41 -15.27 -16.52
C GLY A 115 1.56 -16.45 -16.04
N GLU A 116 1.62 -16.83 -14.76
CA GLU A 116 0.76 -17.89 -14.18
C GLU A 116 -0.62 -17.35 -13.79
N LYS A 117 -1.27 -16.65 -14.73
CA LYS A 117 -2.49 -15.87 -14.49
C LYS A 117 -3.62 -16.71 -13.89
N THR A 118 -3.87 -17.91 -14.41
CA THR A 118 -4.90 -18.82 -13.87
C THR A 118 -4.65 -19.20 -12.40
N ALA A 119 -3.40 -19.43 -12.02
CA ALA A 119 -3.04 -19.73 -10.64
C ALA A 119 -3.17 -18.51 -9.72
N ALA A 120 -3.01 -17.29 -10.26
CA ALA A 120 -3.17 -16.04 -9.54
C ALA A 120 -4.65 -15.73 -9.21
N LEU A 121 -5.59 -16.08 -10.10
CA LEU A 121 -7.01 -15.72 -10.00
C LEU A 121 -7.67 -15.96 -8.63
N PRO A 122 -7.52 -17.11 -7.93
CA PRO A 122 -8.12 -17.28 -6.62
C PRO A 122 -7.63 -16.26 -5.58
N TYR A 123 -6.34 -15.91 -5.63
CA TYR A 123 -5.76 -14.92 -4.73
C TYR A 123 -6.18 -13.49 -5.11
N LEU A 124 -6.18 -13.18 -6.41
CA LEU A 124 -6.61 -11.88 -6.92
C LEU A 124 -8.11 -11.64 -6.66
N ARG A 125 -8.96 -12.66 -6.81
CA ARG A 125 -10.38 -12.56 -6.46
C ARG A 125 -10.55 -12.28 -4.97
N ALA A 126 -9.88 -13.04 -4.09
CA ALA A 126 -9.94 -12.80 -2.65
C ALA A 126 -9.43 -11.40 -2.27
N GLY A 127 -8.39 -10.90 -2.93
CA GLY A 127 -7.89 -9.53 -2.75
C GLY A 127 -8.89 -8.48 -3.22
N ALA A 128 -9.49 -8.67 -4.40
CA ALA A 128 -10.50 -7.78 -4.97
C ALA A 128 -11.75 -7.71 -4.08
N ASP A 129 -12.20 -8.84 -3.53
CA ASP A 129 -13.33 -8.91 -2.59
C ASP A 129 -13.06 -8.14 -1.29
N ARG A 130 -11.79 -7.87 -0.96
CA ARG A 130 -11.37 -7.01 0.17
C ARG A 130 -11.05 -5.57 -0.24
N GLY A 131 -11.17 -5.24 -1.53
CA GLY A 131 -10.83 -3.91 -2.06
C GLY A 131 -9.34 -3.68 -2.25
N ASN A 132 -8.53 -4.72 -2.50
CA ASN A 132 -7.14 -4.48 -2.88
C ASN A 132 -7.09 -3.88 -4.30
N SER A 133 -6.71 -2.61 -4.46
CA SER A 133 -6.67 -1.92 -5.77
C SER A 133 -5.81 -2.63 -6.82
N SER A 134 -4.71 -3.27 -6.42
CA SER A 134 -3.88 -4.04 -7.36
C SER A 134 -4.61 -5.32 -7.81
N ALA A 135 -5.33 -5.97 -6.91
CA ALA A 135 -6.11 -7.14 -7.23
C ALA A 135 -7.33 -6.80 -8.10
N LEU A 136 -8.03 -5.70 -7.80
CA LEU A 136 -9.10 -5.14 -8.62
C LEU A 136 -8.60 -4.86 -10.05
N TYR A 137 -7.49 -4.14 -10.18
CA TYR A 137 -6.82 -3.87 -11.45
C TYR A 137 -6.51 -5.15 -12.23
N LEU A 138 -5.81 -6.11 -11.63
CA LEU A 138 -5.44 -7.33 -12.34
C LEU A 138 -6.64 -8.21 -12.70
N MET A 139 -7.69 -8.23 -11.87
CA MET A 139 -8.95 -8.91 -12.22
C MET A 139 -9.65 -8.20 -13.39
N GLY A 140 -9.64 -6.86 -13.42
CA GLY A 140 -10.15 -6.04 -14.52
C GLY A 140 -9.50 -6.39 -15.85
N LEU A 141 -8.16 -6.34 -15.90
CA LEU A 141 -7.38 -6.78 -17.05
C LEU A 141 -7.68 -8.24 -17.44
N SER A 142 -7.88 -9.13 -16.47
CA SER A 142 -8.15 -10.54 -16.76
C SER A 142 -9.49 -10.73 -17.46
N TYR A 143 -10.55 -10.04 -17.03
CA TYR A 143 -11.84 -10.03 -17.73
C TYR A 143 -11.79 -9.31 -19.08
N PHE A 144 -10.95 -8.30 -19.23
CA PHE A 144 -10.78 -7.60 -20.51
C PHE A 144 -10.10 -8.47 -21.57
N ASN A 145 -9.01 -9.15 -21.19
CA ASN A 145 -8.16 -9.95 -22.08
C ASN A 145 -8.56 -11.43 -22.18
N ALA A 146 -9.53 -11.88 -21.37
CA ALA A 146 -9.88 -13.29 -21.19
C ALA A 146 -8.72 -14.15 -20.66
N ASP A 147 -7.95 -13.61 -19.72
CA ASP A 147 -6.83 -14.31 -19.10
C ASP A 147 -7.30 -15.22 -17.96
N GLY A 148 -7.59 -16.49 -18.28
CA GLY A 148 -8.05 -17.49 -17.30
C GLY A 148 -9.49 -17.32 -16.81
N VAL A 149 -10.18 -16.28 -17.28
CA VAL A 149 -11.63 -16.05 -17.12
C VAL A 149 -12.25 -15.72 -18.48
N SER A 150 -13.54 -15.98 -18.64
CA SER A 150 -14.26 -15.56 -19.85
C SER A 150 -14.27 -14.03 -19.94
N LYS A 151 -14.20 -13.52 -21.17
CA LYS A 151 -14.27 -12.08 -21.44
C LYS A 151 -15.57 -11.48 -20.90
N ASP A 152 -15.47 -10.41 -20.11
CA ASP A 152 -16.61 -9.68 -19.55
C ASP A 152 -16.23 -8.19 -19.45
N TRP A 153 -16.56 -7.41 -20.48
CA TRP A 153 -16.17 -6.00 -20.56
C TRP A 153 -16.87 -5.11 -19.53
N VAL A 154 -18.12 -5.42 -19.19
CA VAL A 154 -18.86 -4.69 -18.16
C VAL A 154 -18.17 -4.84 -16.80
N ARG A 155 -17.84 -6.09 -16.42
CA ARG A 155 -17.12 -6.37 -15.18
C ARG A 155 -15.69 -5.87 -15.20
N ALA A 156 -14.99 -6.00 -16.33
CA ALA A 156 -13.64 -5.45 -16.48
C ALA A 156 -13.64 -3.94 -16.19
N TYR A 157 -14.53 -3.20 -16.85
CA TYR A 157 -14.65 -1.76 -16.68
C TYR A 157 -15.06 -1.38 -15.24
N ALA A 158 -15.93 -2.17 -14.61
CA ALA A 158 -16.32 -1.96 -13.21
C ALA A 158 -15.15 -2.10 -12.24
N LEU A 159 -14.36 -3.17 -12.37
CA LEU A 159 -13.20 -3.44 -11.50
C LEU A 159 -12.09 -2.41 -11.68
N GLU A 160 -11.82 -2.00 -12.92
CA GLU A 160 -10.85 -0.94 -13.24
C GLU A 160 -11.30 0.42 -12.70
N SER A 161 -12.61 0.72 -12.78
CA SER A 161 -13.19 1.92 -12.18
C SER A 161 -13.00 1.97 -10.67
N LEU A 162 -13.15 0.83 -9.99
CA LEU A 162 -12.89 0.72 -8.55
C LEU A 162 -11.41 0.85 -8.22
N ALA A 163 -10.52 0.24 -9.01
CA ALA A 163 -9.08 0.35 -8.83
C ALA A 163 -8.58 1.79 -9.04
N ALA A 164 -9.21 2.56 -9.94
CA ALA A 164 -8.88 3.94 -10.24
C ALA A 164 -9.38 4.95 -9.19
N GLN A 165 -10.26 4.53 -8.28
CA GLN A 165 -10.84 5.40 -7.26
C GLN A 165 -10.32 5.05 -5.86
N PRO A 166 -10.12 6.05 -5.00
CA PRO A 166 -9.86 5.77 -3.60
C PRO A 166 -11.12 5.19 -2.96
N HIS A 167 -10.96 4.17 -2.12
CA HIS A 167 -12.07 3.58 -1.37
C HIS A 167 -11.58 3.17 0.02
N ALA A 168 -12.31 3.62 1.05
CA ALA A 168 -11.87 3.54 2.45
C ALA A 168 -10.43 4.11 2.63
N ASP A 169 -9.51 3.29 3.14
CA ASP A 169 -8.09 3.56 3.35
C ASP A 169 -7.20 3.12 2.18
N VAL A 170 -7.78 2.62 1.09
CA VAL A 170 -7.06 2.12 -0.08
C VAL A 170 -6.88 3.25 -1.10
N PRO A 171 -5.65 3.59 -1.48
CA PRO A 171 -5.41 4.65 -2.46
C PRO A 171 -5.83 4.20 -3.87
N ALA A 172 -6.22 5.19 -4.68
CA ALA A 172 -6.42 5.03 -6.11
C ALA A 172 -5.14 4.56 -6.80
N LEU A 173 -5.28 3.67 -7.78
CA LEU A 173 -4.18 3.20 -8.60
C LEU A 173 -4.16 3.97 -9.93
N GLY A 174 -3.23 4.91 -10.07
CA GLY A 174 -3.14 5.76 -11.28
C GLY A 174 -3.00 4.97 -12.59
N VAL A 175 -2.43 3.77 -12.56
CA VAL A 175 -2.34 2.88 -13.73
C VAL A 175 -3.70 2.34 -14.17
N ALA A 176 -4.67 2.21 -13.26
CA ALA A 176 -6.03 1.79 -13.59
C ALA A 176 -6.77 2.90 -14.38
N GLN A 177 -6.53 4.17 -14.05
CA GLN A 177 -7.05 5.30 -14.85
C GLN A 177 -6.52 5.28 -16.29
N GLN A 178 -5.25 4.92 -16.46
CA GLN A 178 -4.64 4.75 -17.79
C GLN A 178 -5.26 3.56 -18.52
N ALA A 179 -5.50 2.44 -17.82
CA ALA A 179 -6.16 1.28 -18.39
C ALA A 179 -7.59 1.59 -18.85
N LEU A 180 -8.38 2.32 -18.05
CA LEU A 180 -9.72 2.79 -18.44
C LEU A 180 -9.67 3.62 -19.73
N THR A 181 -8.70 4.52 -19.86
CA THR A 181 -8.53 5.34 -21.07
C THR A 181 -8.26 4.47 -22.31
N GLN A 182 -7.51 3.38 -22.16
CA GLN A 182 -7.29 2.42 -23.25
C GLN A 182 -8.55 1.60 -23.53
N MET A 183 -9.22 1.12 -22.49
CA MET A 183 -10.45 0.33 -22.60
C MET A 183 -11.58 1.12 -23.26
N ASP A 184 -11.67 2.43 -23.04
CA ASP A 184 -12.64 3.33 -23.69
C ASP A 184 -12.59 3.29 -25.22
N GLN A 185 -11.45 2.91 -25.80
CA GLN A 185 -11.28 2.76 -27.25
C GLN A 185 -11.92 1.48 -27.80
N TYR A 186 -12.14 0.47 -26.94
CA TYR A 186 -12.61 -0.86 -27.34
C TYR A 186 -14.00 -1.19 -26.77
N ILE A 187 -14.35 -0.66 -25.61
CA ILE A 187 -15.60 -0.97 -24.91
C ILE A 187 -16.69 0.03 -25.32
N PRO A 188 -17.83 -0.44 -25.87
CA PRO A 188 -18.95 0.41 -26.22
C PRO A 188 -19.45 1.26 -25.04
N MET A 189 -19.96 2.46 -25.32
CA MET A 189 -20.47 3.38 -24.28
C MET A 189 -21.51 2.75 -23.36
N GLU A 190 -22.41 1.92 -23.90
CA GLU A 190 -23.43 1.23 -23.12
C GLU A 190 -22.82 0.25 -22.11
N ASP A 191 -21.81 -0.53 -22.51
CA ASP A 191 -21.11 -1.45 -21.64
C ASP A 191 -20.34 -0.72 -20.53
N ARG A 192 -19.75 0.43 -20.85
CA ARG A 192 -19.08 1.29 -19.86
C ARG A 192 -20.05 1.83 -18.83
N GLN A 193 -21.22 2.31 -19.26
CA GLN A 193 -22.28 2.78 -18.34
C GLN A 193 -22.75 1.66 -17.41
N ARG A 194 -22.97 0.45 -17.96
CA ARG A 194 -23.27 -0.74 -17.15
C ARG A 194 -22.13 -1.07 -16.18
N GLY A 195 -20.88 -0.91 -16.61
CA GLY A 195 -19.69 -1.13 -15.78
C GLY A 195 -19.62 -0.15 -14.61
N ILE A 196 -19.93 1.14 -14.82
CA ILE A 196 -20.00 2.14 -13.74
C ILE A 196 -21.10 1.79 -12.73
N ALA A 197 -22.28 1.37 -13.21
CA ALA A 197 -23.36 0.94 -12.31
C ALA A 197 -22.94 -0.28 -11.47
N LEU A 198 -22.32 -1.28 -12.11
CA LEU A 198 -21.79 -2.47 -11.45
C LEU A 198 -20.67 -2.12 -10.46
N ALA A 199 -19.81 -1.13 -10.76
CA ALA A 199 -18.77 -0.68 -9.84
C ALA A 199 -19.36 -0.19 -8.52
N SER A 200 -20.44 0.58 -8.55
CA SER A 200 -21.12 1.04 -7.32
C SER A 200 -21.69 -0.12 -6.50
N GLU A 201 -22.21 -1.15 -7.15
CA GLU A 201 -22.71 -2.35 -6.47
C GLU A 201 -21.54 -3.11 -5.81
N LEU A 202 -20.47 -3.34 -6.56
CA LEU A 202 -19.27 -4.03 -6.07
C LEU A 202 -18.60 -3.26 -4.92
N ALA A 203 -18.55 -1.92 -4.97
CA ALA A 203 -18.05 -1.11 -3.86
C ALA A 203 -18.81 -1.37 -2.56
N THR A 204 -20.14 -1.46 -2.64
CA THR A 204 -21.00 -1.76 -1.49
C THR A 204 -20.73 -3.17 -0.95
N GLN A 205 -20.53 -4.15 -1.84
CA GLN A 205 -20.20 -5.52 -1.45
C GLN A 205 -18.82 -5.62 -0.79
N ILE A 206 -17.82 -4.92 -1.33
CA ILE A 206 -16.47 -4.85 -0.76
C ILE A 206 -16.51 -4.27 0.65
N GLU A 207 -17.21 -3.16 0.84
CA GLU A 207 -17.35 -2.53 2.16
C GLU A 207 -18.06 -3.46 3.16
N ALA A 208 -19.15 -4.10 2.74
CA ALA A 208 -19.85 -5.09 3.56
C ALA A 208 -18.94 -6.28 3.94
N ASN A 209 -18.13 -6.78 3.00
CA ASN A 209 -17.19 -7.86 3.24
C ASN A 209 -16.08 -7.43 4.22
N ARG A 210 -15.52 -6.22 4.05
CA ARG A 210 -14.52 -5.66 4.97
C ARG A 210 -15.07 -5.54 6.39
N ASN A 211 -16.29 -5.03 6.54
CA ASN A 211 -16.93 -4.91 7.84
C ASN A 211 -17.17 -6.28 8.49
N ARG A 212 -17.61 -7.26 7.69
CA ARG A 212 -17.74 -8.65 8.14
C ARG A 212 -16.41 -9.23 8.63
N LEU A 213 -15.33 -9.05 7.87
CA LEU A 213 -14.00 -9.54 8.24
C LEU A 213 -13.48 -8.84 9.51
N ALA A 214 -13.66 -7.53 9.63
CA ALA A 214 -13.27 -6.78 10.82
C ALA A 214 -14.04 -7.25 12.07
N THR A 215 -15.35 -7.44 11.96
CA THR A 215 -16.16 -8.00 13.06
C THR A 215 -15.70 -9.41 13.42
N ALA A 216 -15.41 -10.26 12.44
CA ALA A 216 -14.94 -11.61 12.69
C ALA A 216 -13.61 -11.65 13.44
N THR A 217 -12.65 -10.80 13.05
CA THR A 217 -11.38 -10.63 13.75
C THR A 217 -11.60 -10.15 15.18
N ALA A 218 -12.47 -9.17 15.39
CA ALA A 218 -12.79 -8.65 16.73
C ALA A 218 -13.44 -9.71 17.65
N LEU A 219 -14.22 -10.62 17.09
CA LEU A 219 -14.86 -11.73 17.81
C LEU A 219 -13.96 -12.97 17.94
N GLY A 220 -12.76 -12.96 17.35
CA GLY A 220 -11.88 -14.13 17.30
C GLY A 220 -12.46 -15.31 16.51
N THR A 221 -13.45 -15.06 15.65
CA THR A 221 -14.09 -16.10 14.85
C THR A 221 -13.34 -16.31 13.54
N PRO A 222 -12.91 -17.54 13.22
CA PRO A 222 -12.25 -17.82 11.96
C PRO A 222 -13.24 -17.64 10.80
N VAL A 223 -12.93 -16.72 9.89
CA VAL A 223 -13.60 -16.60 8.59
C VAL A 223 -12.62 -17.03 7.52
N ALA A 224 -13.03 -17.95 6.65
CA ALA A 224 -12.20 -18.38 5.53
C ALA A 224 -11.98 -17.18 4.58
N MET A 225 -10.73 -16.72 4.47
CA MET A 225 -10.37 -15.50 3.71
C MET A 225 -9.98 -15.78 2.24
N ALA A 226 -9.79 -17.05 1.87
CA ALA A 226 -9.47 -17.54 0.52
C ALA A 226 -9.68 -19.07 0.48
N PRO A 227 -9.86 -19.72 -0.70
CA PRO A 227 -9.79 -21.17 -0.77
C PRO A 227 -8.39 -21.63 -0.33
N ALA A 228 -8.33 -22.68 0.48
CA ALA A 228 -7.08 -23.33 0.89
C ALA A 228 -6.43 -24.00 -0.34
N VAL A 229 -5.74 -23.22 -1.16
CA VAL A 229 -4.88 -23.76 -2.22
C VAL A 229 -3.67 -24.38 -1.54
N LYS A 230 -3.45 -25.69 -1.75
CA LYS A 230 -2.30 -26.40 -1.19
C LYS A 230 -1.02 -25.64 -1.54
N ALA A 231 -0.15 -25.41 -0.56
CA ALA A 231 1.14 -24.77 -0.78
C ALA A 231 1.90 -25.52 -1.90
N PRO A 232 2.49 -24.82 -2.88
CA PRO A 232 3.27 -25.48 -3.91
C PRO A 232 4.45 -26.21 -3.26
N THR A 233 4.62 -27.47 -3.64
CA THR A 233 5.86 -28.21 -3.36
C THR A 233 6.96 -27.51 -4.16
N PRO A 234 8.15 -27.23 -3.58
CA PRO A 234 9.24 -26.68 -4.37
C PRO A 234 9.54 -27.64 -5.51
N ALA A 235 9.30 -27.21 -6.75
CA ALA A 235 9.81 -27.94 -7.90
C ALA A 235 11.33 -27.95 -7.76
N ALA A 236 11.92 -29.15 -7.63
CA ALA A 236 13.36 -29.32 -7.62
C ALA A 236 13.91 -28.75 -8.94
N ARG A 237 14.57 -27.60 -8.87
CA ARG A 237 15.44 -27.19 -9.97
C ARG A 237 16.62 -28.17 -9.99
N PRO A 238 16.99 -28.72 -11.17
CA PRO A 238 18.22 -29.48 -11.27
C PRO A 238 19.37 -28.54 -10.89
N ALA A 239 20.21 -29.00 -9.96
CA ALA A 239 21.40 -28.27 -9.55
C ALA A 239 22.26 -28.02 -10.80
N ALA A 240 22.46 -26.74 -11.14
CA ALA A 240 23.49 -26.36 -12.09
C ALA A 240 24.84 -26.71 -11.47
N ARG A 241 25.36 -27.88 -11.85
CA ARG A 241 26.73 -28.29 -11.53
C ARG A 241 27.63 -27.48 -12.46
N MET A 242 28.27 -26.44 -11.91
CA MET A 242 29.40 -25.79 -12.56
C MET A 242 30.51 -26.83 -12.74
N ALA A 243 30.77 -27.22 -13.99
CA ALA A 243 32.00 -27.90 -14.38
C ALA A 243 32.95 -26.85 -15.00
N PRO A 244 34.27 -26.90 -14.69
CA PRO A 244 35.25 -26.02 -15.30
C PRO A 244 35.53 -26.39 -16.77
N PRO A 245 36.02 -25.47 -17.61
CA PRO A 245 36.21 -25.73 -19.03
C PRO A 245 37.51 -26.52 -19.25
N GLU A 246 37.40 -27.72 -19.83
CA GLU A 246 38.53 -28.41 -20.45
C GLU A 246 38.61 -28.05 -21.94
N ALA A 247 39.83 -27.69 -22.36
CA ALA A 247 40.18 -27.33 -23.72
C ALA A 247 40.16 -28.55 -24.64
N VAL A 248 39.50 -28.45 -25.79
CA VAL A 248 39.60 -29.45 -26.85
C VAL A 248 40.34 -28.85 -28.03
N ASN A 249 41.50 -29.46 -28.30
CA ASN A 249 42.37 -29.22 -29.43
C ASN A 249 41.92 -30.14 -30.60
N GLN A 250 41.68 -29.52 -31.76
CA GLN A 250 41.49 -29.95 -33.18
C GLN A 250 41.78 -31.43 -33.60
N PRO A 251 41.26 -31.98 -34.74
CA PRO A 251 41.19 -31.35 -36.08
C PRO A 251 40.02 -31.72 -37.04
N ALA A 252 39.92 -30.98 -38.16
CA ALA A 252 39.16 -31.33 -39.39
C ALA A 252 40.12 -31.91 -40.45
N PRO A 253 39.70 -32.79 -41.40
CA PRO A 253 38.99 -32.42 -42.64
C PRO A 253 37.92 -33.49 -43.06
N GLU A 254 37.03 -33.35 -44.05
CA GLU A 254 37.26 -33.26 -45.51
C GLU A 254 36.05 -32.68 -46.27
N ALA A 255 36.36 -32.21 -47.49
CA ALA A 255 35.51 -31.46 -48.40
C ALA A 255 34.68 -32.33 -49.35
N VAL A 256 33.52 -31.81 -49.78
CA VAL A 256 32.92 -32.15 -51.08
C VAL A 256 32.44 -30.85 -51.75
N GLN A 257 33.06 -30.51 -52.88
CA GLN A 257 32.59 -29.55 -53.91
C GLN A 257 31.67 -30.32 -54.89
N LEU A 258 30.78 -29.79 -55.75
CA LEU A 258 30.66 -28.55 -56.51
C LEU A 258 29.16 -28.31 -56.84
N ALA A 259 28.75 -27.04 -57.03
CA ALA A 259 28.15 -26.52 -58.28
C ALA A 259 27.70 -25.05 -58.13
N THR A 260 28.23 -24.18 -59.00
CA THR A 260 27.71 -22.85 -59.40
C THR A 260 27.79 -22.80 -60.95
N PRO A 261 27.30 -21.79 -61.70
CA PRO A 261 26.76 -20.47 -61.30
C PRO A 261 25.50 -20.01 -62.08
N THR A 262 24.91 -18.85 -61.74
CA THR A 262 24.76 -17.70 -62.67
C THR A 262 24.42 -16.42 -61.87
N LYS A 263 24.94 -15.31 -62.40
CA LYS A 263 25.23 -13.97 -61.86
C LYS A 263 24.06 -12.98 -61.97
N ALA A 264 23.88 -12.12 -60.95
CA ALA A 264 23.44 -10.72 -61.10
C ALA A 264 23.74 -9.91 -59.81
N GLU A 265 24.49 -8.81 -59.94
CA GLU A 265 24.64 -7.70 -58.98
C GLU A 265 24.77 -6.39 -59.81
N PRO A 266 24.64 -5.15 -59.27
CA PRO A 266 24.35 -4.77 -57.88
C PRO A 266 23.40 -3.55 -57.68
N ALA A 267 22.98 -3.31 -56.44
CA ALA A 267 22.55 -1.99 -55.94
C ALA A 267 22.77 -1.88 -54.40
N PRO A 268 23.01 -0.68 -53.84
CA PRO A 268 23.95 -0.48 -52.74
C PRO A 268 23.35 -0.58 -51.32
N LYS A 269 24.22 -0.94 -50.37
CA LYS A 269 23.96 -1.11 -48.93
C LYS A 269 23.88 0.23 -48.17
N PRO A 270 22.93 0.39 -47.23
CA PRO A 270 23.08 1.28 -46.08
C PRO A 270 23.79 0.58 -44.90
N ALA A 271 24.59 1.34 -44.16
CA ALA A 271 25.44 0.89 -43.06
C ALA A 271 24.65 0.46 -41.80
N PRO A 272 25.19 -0.46 -40.98
CA PRO A 272 24.52 -0.93 -39.77
C PRO A 272 24.72 0.04 -38.59
N VAL A 273 23.61 0.47 -37.99
CA VAL A 273 23.58 1.18 -36.71
C VAL A 273 23.72 0.16 -35.58
N LYS A 274 24.79 0.28 -34.79
CA LYS A 274 25.01 -0.53 -33.58
C LYS A 274 24.01 -0.11 -32.50
N ALA A 275 23.21 -1.07 -32.04
CA ALA A 275 22.49 -0.98 -30.79
C ALA A 275 23.46 -1.35 -29.64
N GLU A 276 23.82 -0.36 -28.82
CA GLU A 276 24.43 -0.61 -27.51
C GLU A 276 23.39 -0.36 -26.42
N THR A 277 22.85 -1.45 -25.89
CA THR A 277 22.21 -1.52 -24.58
C THR A 277 23.25 -1.26 -23.49
N LYS A 278 23.09 -0.17 -22.73
CA LYS A 278 23.74 0.00 -21.42
C LYS A 278 22.69 0.30 -20.36
N ALA A 279 22.59 -0.65 -19.42
CA ALA A 279 21.93 -0.51 -18.14
C ALA A 279 22.57 0.62 -17.31
N PRO A 280 21.81 1.40 -16.52
CA PRO A 280 22.38 2.41 -15.66
C PRO A 280 23.05 1.76 -14.44
N VAL A 281 24.37 1.95 -14.36
CA VAL A 281 25.21 1.65 -13.19
C VAL A 281 24.94 2.71 -12.12
N LEU A 282 24.65 2.25 -10.91
CA LEU A 282 24.53 3.07 -9.70
C LEU A 282 25.88 3.70 -9.35
N ALA A 283 26.00 5.01 -9.50
CA ALA A 283 27.17 5.76 -9.07
C ALA A 283 27.10 6.08 -7.57
N LYS A 284 28.11 5.58 -6.86
CA LYS A 284 28.47 5.83 -5.47
C LYS A 284 28.97 7.28 -5.34
N VAL A 285 28.36 8.09 -4.47
CA VAL A 285 28.83 9.45 -4.19
C VAL A 285 29.63 9.43 -2.89
N GLU A 286 30.94 9.60 -3.03
CA GLU A 286 31.87 9.83 -1.92
C GLU A 286 31.88 11.31 -1.52
N ALA A 287 31.92 11.56 -0.21
CA ALA A 287 31.90 12.86 0.40
C ALA A 287 33.25 13.58 0.26
N LYS A 288 33.21 14.88 -0.08
CA LYS A 288 34.33 15.81 0.06
C LYS A 288 33.92 16.96 0.98
N VAL A 289 34.63 17.06 2.10
CA VAL A 289 34.61 18.18 3.05
C VAL A 289 35.40 19.35 2.46
N PRO A 290 34.96 20.60 2.67
CA PRO A 290 35.88 21.72 2.78
C PRO A 290 35.81 22.44 4.13
N VAL A 291 36.95 23.04 4.44
CA VAL A 291 37.43 23.51 5.74
C VAL A 291 36.90 24.91 6.10
N LYS A 292 36.81 25.14 7.41
CA LYS A 292 36.55 26.36 8.18
C LYS A 292 37.31 27.60 7.69
N ALA A 293 36.64 28.76 7.66
CA ALA A 293 37.25 30.09 7.76
C ALA A 293 36.30 31.08 8.46
N GLU A 294 36.90 31.98 9.21
CA GLU A 294 36.36 32.83 10.28
C GLU A 294 35.55 34.06 9.80
N ALA A 295 34.74 34.61 10.71
CA ALA A 295 33.95 35.83 10.53
C ALA A 295 34.81 37.10 10.49
N PRO A 296 34.28 38.19 9.91
CA PRO A 296 34.28 39.43 10.68
C PRO A 296 32.97 40.24 10.62
N GLU A 297 32.99 41.23 11.48
CA GLU A 297 31.97 42.03 12.13
C GLU A 297 31.21 43.04 11.24
N ALA A 298 30.02 43.44 11.70
CA ALA A 298 29.10 44.35 11.02
C ALA A 298 29.52 45.83 11.12
N PRO A 299 29.11 46.66 10.14
CA PRO A 299 28.80 48.06 10.42
C PRO A 299 27.34 48.40 10.14
N ARG A 300 26.73 49.11 11.10
CA ARG A 300 25.45 49.82 10.99
C ARG A 300 25.61 51.09 10.14
N ALA A 301 24.60 51.44 9.34
CA ALA A 301 24.24 52.81 8.95
C ALA A 301 22.81 52.81 8.32
N PRO A 302 22.16 53.95 8.03
CA PRO A 302 21.23 54.64 8.92
C PRO A 302 19.80 54.80 8.35
N ALA A 303 18.90 55.32 9.17
CA ALA A 303 17.48 55.53 8.92
C ALA A 303 17.15 56.49 7.77
N GLU A 304 16.16 56.14 6.94
CA GLU A 304 15.48 57.05 6.01
C GLU A 304 14.08 57.44 6.51
N LYS A 305 13.74 58.72 6.31
CA LYS A 305 12.47 59.39 6.59
C LYS A 305 11.51 59.31 5.37
N PRO A 306 10.20 59.62 5.55
CA PRO A 306 9.11 58.91 4.87
C PRO A 306 8.63 59.55 3.56
N VAL A 307 8.21 58.71 2.61
CA VAL A 307 7.43 59.10 1.41
C VAL A 307 5.96 58.73 1.61
N ALA A 308 5.07 59.70 1.42
CA ALA A 308 3.61 59.58 1.55
C ALA A 308 2.96 58.77 0.38
N PRO A 309 1.74 58.23 0.56
CA PRO A 309 1.33 56.97 -0.06
C PRO A 309 0.61 57.15 -1.42
N LYS A 310 0.73 56.12 -2.27
CA LYS A 310 -0.22 55.85 -3.38
C LYS A 310 -1.22 54.76 -2.95
N PRO A 311 -2.43 54.71 -3.56
CA PRO A 311 -3.64 54.22 -2.90
C PRO A 311 -3.58 52.72 -2.58
N VAL A 312 -3.72 52.40 -1.29
CA VAL A 312 -3.88 51.03 -0.82
C VAL A 312 -5.27 50.56 -1.22
N ALA A 313 -5.32 49.58 -2.12
CA ALA A 313 -6.52 48.79 -2.34
C ALA A 313 -6.98 48.22 -0.99
N LYS A 314 -8.29 48.33 -0.74
CA LYS A 314 -9.04 47.81 0.41
C LYS A 314 -8.36 46.60 1.07
N PRO A 315 -8.14 46.59 2.41
CA PRO A 315 -7.70 45.39 3.10
C PRO A 315 -8.66 44.25 2.78
N ALA A 316 -8.13 43.13 2.31
CA ALA A 316 -8.89 41.89 2.25
C ALA A 316 -9.51 41.64 3.63
N PRO A 317 -10.78 41.19 3.71
CA PRO A 317 -11.42 40.94 4.99
C PRO A 317 -10.55 39.96 5.78
N ALA A 318 -10.36 40.24 7.07
CA ALA A 318 -9.71 39.32 7.99
C ALA A 318 -10.32 37.94 7.80
N LEU A 319 -9.50 36.99 7.32
CA LEU A 319 -9.90 35.60 7.15
C LEU A 319 -10.45 35.14 8.49
N ALA A 320 -11.75 34.84 8.52
CA ALA A 320 -12.37 34.21 9.67
C ALA A 320 -11.51 33.01 10.06
N ALA A 321 -11.12 32.93 11.34
CA ALA A 321 -10.32 31.85 11.87
C ALA A 321 -11.11 30.53 11.79
N GLY A 322 -11.13 29.92 10.61
CA GLY A 322 -11.83 28.67 10.40
C GLY A 322 -11.05 27.51 11.01
N SER A 323 -11.79 26.53 11.53
CA SER A 323 -11.25 25.36 12.24
C SER A 323 -10.52 24.37 11.34
N TRP A 324 -10.42 24.64 10.04
CA TRP A 324 -9.72 23.80 9.09
C TRP A 324 -8.29 24.27 8.85
N LYS A 325 -7.42 23.30 8.59
CA LYS A 325 -6.00 23.48 8.35
C LYS A 325 -5.57 22.67 7.12
N LEU A 326 -4.54 23.13 6.43
CA LEU A 326 -3.86 22.37 5.37
C LEU A 326 -2.65 21.66 5.96
N GLN A 327 -2.64 20.33 5.99
CA GLN A 327 -1.46 19.55 6.31
C GLN A 327 -0.60 19.36 5.05
N LEU A 328 0.54 20.03 5.01
CA LEU A 328 1.45 20.06 3.86
C LEU A 328 2.49 18.93 3.91
N GLY A 329 2.68 18.32 5.08
CA GLY A 329 3.56 17.16 5.26
C GLY A 329 3.82 16.81 6.72
N ALA A 330 4.47 15.66 6.94
CA ALA A 330 4.93 15.22 8.25
C ALA A 330 6.43 14.91 8.18
N PHE A 331 7.23 15.60 9.00
CA PHE A 331 8.69 15.60 8.88
C PHE A 331 9.34 15.10 10.17
N GLY A 332 10.21 14.09 10.06
CA GLY A 332 11.09 13.67 11.16
C GLY A 332 12.28 14.61 11.39
N VAL A 333 12.56 15.51 10.44
CA VAL A 333 13.64 16.50 10.51
C VAL A 333 13.04 17.89 10.29
N ALA A 334 13.19 18.79 11.27
CA ALA A 334 12.58 20.12 11.25
C ALA A 334 13.00 20.96 10.03
N ALA A 335 14.26 20.87 9.61
CA ALA A 335 14.79 21.61 8.46
C ALA A 335 14.05 21.30 7.14
N ASN A 336 13.53 20.07 6.97
CA ASN A 336 12.75 19.71 5.79
C ASN A 336 11.37 20.38 5.78
N ALA A 337 10.76 20.54 6.97
CA ALA A 337 9.53 21.31 7.12
C ALA A 337 9.74 22.80 6.83
N ASP A 338 10.87 23.37 7.27
CA ASP A 338 11.25 24.75 6.97
C ASP A 338 11.47 24.98 5.47
N ALA A 339 12.17 24.04 4.82
CA ALA A 339 12.42 24.09 3.38
C ALA A 339 11.11 24.01 2.57
N LEU A 340 10.17 23.14 2.96
CA LEU A 340 8.85 23.09 2.30
C LEU A 340 8.06 24.39 2.58
N TRP A 341 8.02 24.86 3.82
CA TRP A 341 7.33 26.10 4.18
C TRP A 341 7.84 27.30 3.38
N GLY A 342 9.17 27.40 3.20
CA GLY A 342 9.79 28.45 2.40
C GLY A 342 9.33 28.48 0.94
N LYS A 343 9.07 27.30 0.34
CA LYS A 343 8.59 27.18 -1.04
C LYS A 343 7.11 27.53 -1.20
N VAL A 344 6.30 27.25 -0.18
CA VAL A 344 4.83 27.31 -0.29
C VAL A 344 4.21 28.56 0.34
N LYS A 345 4.88 29.22 1.29
CA LYS A 345 4.34 30.37 2.03
C LYS A 345 3.92 31.58 1.18
N ALA A 346 4.46 31.69 -0.04
CA ALA A 346 4.14 32.78 -0.97
C ALA A 346 3.06 32.39 -1.99
N LEU A 347 2.63 31.12 -2.01
CA LEU A 347 1.58 30.67 -2.91
C LEU A 347 0.24 31.26 -2.47
N PRO A 348 -0.66 31.65 -3.39
CA PRO A 348 -1.97 32.21 -3.05
C PRO A 348 -2.79 31.32 -2.11
N GLN A 349 -2.59 30.01 -2.17
CA GLN A 349 -3.28 29.01 -1.36
C GLN A 349 -2.80 28.96 0.10
N VAL A 350 -1.66 29.57 0.43
CA VAL A 350 -1.02 29.50 1.75
C VAL A 350 -0.64 30.88 2.29
N ALA A 351 -0.49 31.88 1.42
CA ALA A 351 -0.12 33.24 1.78
C ALA A 351 -1.16 33.84 2.75
N GLY A 352 -0.68 34.42 3.85
CA GLY A 352 -1.53 34.98 4.89
C GLY A 352 -2.04 33.98 5.93
N HIS A 353 -1.85 32.67 5.72
CA HIS A 353 -2.22 31.64 6.69
C HIS A 353 -1.09 31.34 7.68
N ALA A 354 -1.46 31.11 8.95
CA ALA A 354 -0.49 30.90 10.02
C ALA A 354 0.17 29.51 9.90
N ARG A 355 1.50 29.48 9.97
CA ARG A 355 2.27 28.23 10.11
C ARG A 355 2.02 27.62 11.48
N GLN A 356 1.74 26.32 11.53
CA GLN A 356 1.74 25.54 12.78
C GLN A 356 2.55 24.27 12.58
N ASN A 357 3.42 23.96 13.55
CA ASN A 357 4.11 22.67 13.61
C ASN A 357 3.49 21.90 14.77
N VAL A 358 2.76 20.82 14.48
CA VAL A 358 2.08 20.01 15.50
C VAL A 358 2.83 18.69 15.69
N PRO A 359 3.35 18.39 16.89
CA PRO A 359 3.96 17.10 17.18
C PRO A 359 2.99 15.94 16.95
N SER A 360 3.44 14.88 16.28
CA SER A 360 2.68 13.67 16.03
C SER A 360 3.61 12.46 16.11
N GLY A 361 3.72 11.87 17.30
CA GLY A 361 4.69 10.81 17.57
C GLY A 361 6.12 11.29 17.36
N LYS A 362 6.85 10.66 16.42
CA LYS A 362 8.26 10.97 16.09
C LYS A 362 8.43 12.02 14.99
N VAL A 363 7.33 12.59 14.47
CA VAL A 363 7.36 13.57 13.37
C VAL A 363 6.59 14.82 13.73
N ASN A 364 6.94 15.94 13.11
CA ASN A 364 6.18 17.20 13.21
C ASN A 364 5.35 17.38 11.93
N ARG A 365 4.03 17.56 12.10
CA ARG A 365 3.11 17.87 11.01
C ARG A 365 3.17 19.37 10.74
N LEU A 366 3.48 19.73 9.49
CA LEU A 366 3.51 21.11 9.03
C LEU A 366 2.13 21.48 8.52
N LEU A 367 1.49 22.44 9.20
CA LEU A 367 0.13 22.89 8.91
C LEU A 367 0.11 24.38 8.54
N ALA A 368 -0.80 24.75 7.65
CA ALA A 368 -1.28 26.13 7.47
C ALA A 368 -2.69 26.24 8.06
N ALA A 369 -2.95 27.18 8.96
CA ALA A 369 -4.22 27.29 9.68
C ALA A 369 -5.10 28.46 9.22
N GLY A 370 -6.39 28.41 9.60
CA GLY A 370 -7.33 29.51 9.39
C GLY A 370 -8.14 29.39 8.09
N TYR A 371 -8.54 28.18 7.73
CA TYR A 371 -9.37 27.93 6.54
C TYR A 371 -10.80 27.61 6.96
N SER A 372 -11.78 28.04 6.17
CA SER A 372 -13.08 27.36 6.13
C SER A 372 -12.93 25.98 5.46
N GLU A 373 -13.92 25.12 5.62
CA GLU A 373 -13.94 23.77 5.04
C GLU A 373 -13.72 23.80 3.51
N ASP A 374 -14.58 24.53 2.79
CA ASP A 374 -14.50 24.65 1.34
C ASP A 374 -13.18 25.26 0.86
N ALA A 375 -12.68 26.27 1.60
CA ALA A 375 -11.40 26.90 1.29
C ALA A 375 -10.24 25.92 1.49
N ALA A 376 -10.30 25.06 2.51
CA ALA A 376 -9.26 24.07 2.78
C ALA A 376 -9.18 23.02 1.67
N HIS A 377 -10.33 22.47 1.27
CA HIS A 377 -10.41 21.48 0.19
C HIS A 377 -9.99 22.07 -1.17
N SER A 378 -10.45 23.29 -1.49
CA SER A 378 -10.07 23.98 -2.73
C SER A 378 -8.57 24.34 -2.76
N ALA A 379 -8.01 24.81 -1.64
CA ALA A 379 -6.59 25.11 -1.56
C ALA A 379 -5.72 23.84 -1.71
N CYS A 380 -6.11 22.73 -1.08
CA CYS A 380 -5.38 21.47 -1.22
C CYS A 380 -5.42 20.88 -2.63
N SER A 381 -6.55 20.96 -3.35
CA SER A 381 -6.63 20.47 -4.73
C SER A 381 -5.71 21.26 -5.65
N GLN A 382 -5.66 22.59 -5.50
CA GLN A 382 -4.78 23.48 -6.26
C GLN A 382 -3.30 23.26 -5.95
N LEU A 383 -2.95 23.01 -4.69
CA LEU A 383 -1.58 22.67 -4.29
C LEU A 383 -1.16 21.31 -4.86
N SER A 384 -2.06 20.32 -4.80
CA SER A 384 -1.80 18.98 -5.33
C SER A 384 -1.59 18.99 -6.85
N ALA A 385 -2.36 19.81 -7.58
CA ALA A 385 -2.17 20.02 -9.01
C ALA A 385 -0.79 20.63 -9.36
N LYS A 386 -0.15 21.32 -8.40
CA LYS A 386 1.22 21.86 -8.52
C LYS A 386 2.29 20.93 -7.95
N GLY A 387 1.93 19.67 -7.63
CA GLY A 387 2.83 18.67 -7.09
C GLY A 387 3.19 18.86 -5.61
N ILE A 388 2.43 19.68 -4.87
CA ILE A 388 2.61 19.90 -3.44
C ILE A 388 1.58 19.04 -2.70
N SER A 389 2.04 18.04 -1.96
CA SER A 389 1.17 17.20 -1.12
C SER A 389 0.41 18.05 -0.11
N CYS A 390 -0.92 17.84 -0.02
CA CYS A 390 -1.79 18.58 0.87
C CYS A 390 -2.96 17.72 1.33
N LEU A 391 -3.30 17.80 2.62
CA LEU A 391 -4.51 17.20 3.19
C LEU A 391 -5.28 18.27 3.98
N ALA A 392 -6.56 18.46 3.66
CA ALA A 392 -7.44 19.33 4.44
C ALA A 392 -7.88 18.57 5.70
N VAL A 393 -7.58 19.12 6.87
CA VAL A 393 -7.88 18.50 8.16
C VAL A 393 -8.61 19.47 9.08
N LYS A 394 -9.56 18.95 9.85
CA LYS A 394 -10.23 19.67 10.94
C LYS A 394 -9.59 19.22 12.24
N GLU A 395 -9.07 20.16 13.01
CA GLU A 395 -8.36 19.89 14.26
C GLU A 395 -8.80 20.79 15.41
#